data_AF-A0A1V6IHV1-F1
#
_entry.id   AF-A0A1V6IHV1-F1
#
_cell.length_a   1.000
_cell.length_b   1.000
_cell.length_c   1.000
_cell.angle_alpha   90.00
_cell.angle_beta   90.00
_cell.angle_gamma   90.00
#
_symmetry.space_group_name_H-M   'P 1'
#
loop_
_entity.id
_entity.type
_entity.pdbx_description
1 polymer ?
#
loop_
_entity_poly.entity_id
_entity_poly.type
_entity_poly.pdbx_seq_one_letter_code
_entity_poly.pdbx_strand_id
1 'polypeptide(L)'
;MPNYNELKGNNLNFSIEKNKPNILKGKTLLFLGASFTYGHASFGESFVEYIEVRNDCTCIKEAVSGTTLVEHIEDSYITRLKKVPLGKKYDALLCQLSSNDVRLKQEFGVIKESDYDTKTICGAIQYIAKYARDVLKCPVIFYTCPYFDKERYQKLVSILNEIATKMQFSVIDMYNDKNFNNISAETYALYMADPVHPTKAGYYYWLTPYIESTYLPFFTKLIR
;
A
#
# COMPACT_ATOMS: atom_id res chain seq x y z
N MET A 1 -2.17 -20.47 13.88
CA MET A 1 -2.46 -19.11 13.38
C MET A 1 -3.57 -18.53 14.26
N PRO A 2 -3.59 -17.21 14.54
CA PRO A 2 -4.67 -16.62 15.33
C PRO A 2 -6.02 -16.93 14.69
N ASN A 3 -7.04 -17.25 15.49
CA ASN A 3 -8.40 -17.33 14.98
C ASN A 3 -8.89 -15.90 14.74
N TYR A 4 -8.78 -15.41 13.50
CA TYR A 4 -9.15 -14.02 13.17
C TYR A 4 -10.63 -13.71 13.45
N ASN A 5 -11.50 -14.72 13.58
CA ASN A 5 -12.90 -14.55 13.98
C ASN A 5 -13.06 -14.11 15.45
N GLU A 6 -12.09 -14.37 16.31
CA GLU A 6 -12.17 -14.01 17.73
C GLU A 6 -11.65 -12.59 18.00
N LEU A 7 -11.01 -11.96 17.00
CA LEU A 7 -10.52 -10.60 17.12
C LEU A 7 -11.70 -9.63 17.18
N LYS A 8 -11.80 -8.88 18.29
CA LYS A 8 -12.87 -7.90 18.51
C LYS A 8 -13.05 -6.92 17.34
N GLY A 9 -11.94 -6.48 16.73
CA GLY A 9 -11.96 -5.57 15.58
C GLY A 9 -12.54 -6.16 14.29
N ASN A 10 -12.70 -7.48 14.21
CA ASN A 10 -13.31 -8.16 13.08
C ASN A 10 -14.81 -8.45 13.29
N ASN A 11 -15.30 -8.32 14.52
CA ASN A 11 -16.70 -8.58 14.89
C ASN A 11 -17.56 -7.32 14.93
N LEU A 12 -17.00 -6.16 14.57
CA LEU A 12 -17.75 -4.91 14.46
C LEU A 12 -18.54 -4.89 13.15
N ASN A 13 -19.83 -4.56 13.26
CA ASN A 13 -20.68 -4.28 12.12
C ASN A 13 -20.71 -2.78 11.85
N PHE A 14 -20.32 -2.38 10.65
CA PHE A 14 -20.43 -1.01 10.17
C PHE A 14 -20.88 -1.00 8.70
N SER A 15 -21.72 -0.04 8.34
CA SER A 15 -22.08 0.23 6.95
C SER A 15 -21.03 1.14 6.31
N ILE A 16 -20.56 0.80 5.11
CA ILE A 16 -19.65 1.65 4.36
C ILE A 16 -20.48 2.74 3.67
N GLU A 17 -20.46 3.95 4.22
CA GLU A 17 -21.17 5.09 3.65
C GLU A 17 -20.37 5.76 2.53
N LYS A 18 -21.05 6.24 1.48
CA LYS A 18 -20.41 7.02 0.42
C LYS A 18 -20.04 8.41 0.95
N ASN A 19 -18.83 8.86 0.66
CA ASN A 19 -18.45 10.26 0.81
C ASN A 19 -19.23 11.13 -0.18
N LYS A 20 -19.27 12.44 0.09
CA LYS A 20 -19.68 13.41 -0.93
C LYS A 20 -18.81 13.23 -2.18
N PRO A 21 -19.37 13.35 -3.40
CA PRO A 21 -18.60 13.23 -4.63
C PRO A 21 -17.33 14.08 -4.59
N ASN A 22 -16.19 13.45 -4.88
CA ASN A 22 -14.88 14.08 -4.85
C ASN A 22 -14.09 13.74 -6.11
N ILE A 23 -12.81 14.12 -6.14
CA ILE A 23 -11.96 14.02 -7.33
C ILE A 23 -11.73 12.58 -7.81
N LEU A 24 -12.02 11.56 -7.00
CA LEU A 24 -11.85 10.16 -7.36
C LEU A 24 -13.06 9.56 -8.06
N LYS A 25 -14.21 10.24 -8.08
CA LYS A 25 -15.41 9.70 -8.71
C LYS A 25 -15.14 9.31 -10.17
N GLY A 26 -15.41 8.05 -10.51
CA GLY A 26 -15.18 7.49 -11.84
C GLY A 26 -13.71 7.25 -12.22
N LYS A 27 -12.75 7.48 -11.31
CA LYS A 27 -11.33 7.15 -11.53
C LYS A 27 -11.07 5.66 -11.38
N THR A 28 -10.03 5.17 -12.04
CA THR A 28 -9.54 3.78 -11.86
C THR A 28 -8.20 3.77 -11.15
N LEU A 29 -8.13 3.18 -9.96
CA LEU A 29 -6.93 3.04 -9.15
C LEU A 29 -6.42 1.60 -9.18
N LEU A 30 -5.12 1.40 -9.41
CA LEU A 30 -4.48 0.08 -9.32
C LEU A 30 -3.74 -0.02 -7.99
N PHE A 31 -4.07 -1.02 -7.18
CA PHE A 31 -3.38 -1.32 -5.93
C PHE A 31 -2.50 -2.55 -6.11
N LEU A 32 -1.23 -2.43 -5.78
CA LEU A 32 -0.26 -3.51 -5.80
C LEU A 32 0.28 -3.75 -4.40
N GLY A 33 0.19 -4.97 -3.90
CA GLY A 33 0.65 -5.27 -2.53
C GLY A 33 0.66 -6.74 -2.14
N ALA A 34 0.81 -6.99 -0.85
CA ALA A 34 0.82 -8.32 -0.24
C ALA A 34 -0.32 -8.45 0.77
N SER A 35 -0.09 -9.12 1.90
CA SER A 35 -1.10 -9.43 2.93
C SER A 35 -1.74 -8.18 3.56
N PHE A 36 -1.00 -7.08 3.70
CA PHE A 36 -1.53 -5.81 4.20
C PHE A 36 -2.51 -5.15 3.22
N THR A 37 -2.22 -5.18 1.92
CA THR A 37 -3.15 -4.65 0.91
C THR A 37 -4.31 -5.61 0.67
N TYR A 38 -4.05 -6.92 0.75
CA TYR A 38 -5.04 -7.97 0.58
C TYR A 38 -6.14 -7.88 1.65
N GLY A 39 -5.77 -7.58 2.91
CA GLY A 39 -6.67 -7.68 4.06
C GLY A 39 -6.58 -9.04 4.74
N HIS A 40 -5.36 -9.55 4.96
CA HIS A 40 -5.14 -10.93 5.42
C HIS A 40 -5.83 -11.25 6.74
N ALA A 41 -5.73 -10.34 7.73
CA ALA A 41 -6.38 -10.52 9.03
C ALA A 41 -7.83 -10.01 9.07
N SER A 42 -8.37 -9.56 7.94
CA SER A 42 -9.71 -8.99 7.79
C SER A 42 -10.53 -9.70 6.69
N PHE A 43 -10.18 -10.97 6.41
CA PHE A 43 -10.89 -11.84 5.46
C PHE A 43 -10.94 -11.31 4.02
N GLY A 44 -9.90 -10.58 3.60
CA GLY A 44 -9.80 -10.03 2.26
C GLY A 44 -10.44 -8.65 2.09
N GLU A 45 -11.00 -8.05 3.15
CA GLU A 45 -11.53 -6.68 3.13
C GLU A 45 -10.49 -5.70 3.70
N SER A 46 -9.93 -4.83 2.87
CA SER A 46 -8.96 -3.83 3.29
C SER A 46 -9.44 -2.41 3.00
N PHE A 47 -8.56 -1.42 3.21
CA PHE A 47 -8.82 -0.04 2.84
C PHE A 47 -9.13 0.14 1.35
N VAL A 48 -8.78 -0.82 0.48
CA VAL A 48 -9.06 -0.75 -0.96
C VAL A 48 -10.56 -0.82 -1.23
N GLU A 49 -11.26 -1.79 -0.64
CA GLU A 49 -12.72 -1.93 -0.79
C GLU A 49 -13.44 -0.70 -0.22
N TYR A 50 -12.96 -0.19 0.91
CA TYR A 50 -13.55 0.99 1.54
C TYR A 50 -13.35 2.24 0.68
N ILE A 51 -12.16 2.45 0.10
CA ILE A 51 -11.90 3.56 -0.83
C ILE A 51 -12.82 3.48 -2.05
N GLU A 52 -13.00 2.29 -2.63
CA GLU A 52 -13.83 2.10 -3.81
C GLU A 52 -15.27 2.55 -3.55
N VAL A 53 -15.89 2.01 -2.51
CA VAL A 53 -17.27 2.31 -2.14
C VAL A 53 -17.41 3.77 -1.70
N ARG A 54 -16.53 4.25 -0.80
CA ARG A 54 -16.61 5.60 -0.24
C ARG A 54 -16.48 6.67 -1.32
N ASN A 55 -15.65 6.46 -2.34
CA ASN A 55 -15.30 7.52 -3.30
C ASN A 55 -15.90 7.34 -4.70
N ASP A 56 -16.72 6.30 -4.90
CA ASP A 56 -17.39 6.04 -6.19
C ASP A 56 -16.37 5.92 -7.35
N CYS A 57 -15.25 5.26 -7.06
CA CYS A 57 -14.17 4.97 -8.02
C CYS A 57 -14.13 3.48 -8.35
N THR A 58 -13.19 3.05 -9.18
CA THR A 58 -12.91 1.64 -9.45
C THR A 58 -11.53 1.30 -8.94
N CYS A 59 -11.41 0.26 -8.12
CA CYS A 59 -10.15 -0.22 -7.57
C CYS A 59 -9.82 -1.60 -8.13
N ILE A 60 -8.64 -1.75 -8.72
CA ILE A 60 -8.10 -3.04 -9.13
C ILE A 60 -7.10 -3.47 -8.06
N LYS A 61 -7.42 -4.53 -7.33
CA LYS A 61 -6.61 -5.02 -6.20
C LYS A 61 -5.73 -6.20 -6.60
N GLU A 62 -4.49 -5.91 -7.00
CA GLU A 62 -3.43 -6.90 -7.19
C GLU A 62 -2.69 -7.11 -5.87
N ALA A 63 -3.22 -7.98 -4.99
CA ALA A 63 -2.59 -8.27 -3.70
C ALA A 63 -2.57 -9.76 -3.36
N VAL A 64 -1.37 -10.31 -3.12
CA VAL A 64 -1.16 -11.73 -2.78
C VAL A 64 -0.36 -11.85 -1.49
N SER A 65 -0.92 -12.51 -0.48
CA SER A 65 -0.31 -12.66 0.83
C SER A 65 1.08 -13.32 0.76
N GLY A 66 2.02 -12.85 1.58
CA GLY A 66 3.37 -13.43 1.67
C GLY A 66 4.35 -13.04 0.56
N THR A 67 3.92 -12.29 -0.46
CA THR A 67 4.75 -11.89 -1.61
C THR A 67 5.59 -10.63 -1.34
N THR A 68 6.56 -10.36 -2.22
CA THR A 68 7.60 -9.33 -2.05
C THR A 68 7.70 -8.36 -3.22
N LEU A 69 8.38 -7.24 -2.98
CA LEU A 69 8.86 -6.33 -4.02
C LEU A 69 9.93 -7.02 -4.88
N VAL A 70 10.92 -7.65 -4.24
CA VAL A 70 11.96 -8.41 -4.93
C VAL A 70 11.34 -9.51 -5.78
N GLU A 71 11.64 -9.48 -7.08
CA GLU A 71 11.06 -10.36 -8.10
C GLU A 71 11.76 -11.71 -8.10
N HIS A 72 11.41 -12.64 -7.21
CA HIS A 72 12.06 -13.95 -7.12
C HIS A 72 11.09 -15.14 -7.20
N ILE A 73 9.78 -14.88 -7.19
CA ILE A 73 8.72 -15.88 -7.37
C ILE A 73 7.67 -15.35 -8.35
N GLU A 74 6.79 -16.24 -8.84
CA GLU A 74 5.78 -15.89 -9.85
C GLU A 74 4.73 -14.87 -9.37
N ASP A 75 4.50 -14.81 -8.06
CA ASP A 75 3.56 -13.87 -7.43
C ASP A 75 4.24 -12.61 -6.86
N SER A 76 5.53 -12.41 -7.13
CA SER A 76 6.20 -11.15 -6.80
C SER A 76 5.49 -9.97 -7.46
N TYR A 77 5.61 -8.79 -6.84
CA TYR A 77 4.84 -7.61 -7.23
C TYR A 77 5.04 -7.25 -8.70
N ILE A 78 6.29 -7.25 -9.17
CA ILE A 78 6.64 -6.92 -10.55
C ILE A 78 6.03 -7.93 -11.53
N THR A 79 6.05 -9.21 -11.20
CA THR A 79 5.49 -10.26 -12.06
C THR A 79 3.98 -10.10 -12.22
N ARG A 80 3.26 -9.73 -11.15
CA ARG A 80 1.81 -9.43 -11.22
C ARG A 80 1.54 -8.10 -11.93
N LEU A 81 2.35 -7.07 -11.67
CA LEU A 81 2.25 -5.78 -12.34
C LEU A 81 2.39 -5.89 -13.86
N LYS A 82 3.26 -6.78 -14.36
CA LYS A 82 3.42 -7.04 -15.80
C LYS A 82 2.21 -7.73 -16.45
N LYS A 83 1.33 -8.35 -15.66
CA LYS A 83 0.15 -9.09 -16.13
C LYS A 83 -1.13 -8.24 -16.12
N VAL A 84 -1.10 -7.03 -15.55
CA VAL A 84 -2.30 -6.16 -15.55
C VAL A 84 -2.68 -5.75 -16.97
N PRO A 85 -3.97 -5.54 -17.27
CA PRO A 85 -4.41 -5.16 -18.62
C PRO A 85 -3.74 -3.90 -19.16
N LEU A 86 -2.97 -4.03 -20.24
CA LEU A 86 -2.40 -2.89 -20.96
C LEU A 86 -3.47 -2.18 -21.79
N GLY A 87 -3.33 -0.86 -21.99
CA GLY A 87 -4.28 -0.03 -22.75
C GLY A 87 -5.50 0.43 -21.95
N LYS A 88 -5.71 -0.09 -20.73
CA LYS A 88 -6.65 0.50 -19.77
C LYS A 88 -6.06 1.78 -19.17
N LYS A 89 -6.88 2.81 -18.98
CA LYS A 89 -6.46 4.01 -18.25
C LYS A 89 -6.45 3.72 -16.75
N TYR A 90 -5.29 3.93 -16.14
CA TYR A 90 -5.11 3.97 -14.69
C TYR A 90 -4.86 5.41 -14.27
N ASP A 91 -5.60 5.91 -13.28
CA ASP A 91 -5.40 7.25 -12.73
C ASP A 91 -4.23 7.29 -11.73
N ALA A 92 -3.94 6.18 -11.05
CA ALA A 92 -2.69 5.98 -10.30
C ALA A 92 -2.42 4.50 -10.01
N LEU A 93 -1.14 4.19 -9.77
CA LEU A 93 -0.67 2.96 -9.12
C LEU A 93 -0.37 3.27 -7.64
N LEU A 94 -1.01 2.57 -6.72
CA LEU A 94 -0.70 2.60 -5.30
C LEU A 94 0.02 1.31 -4.92
N CYS A 95 1.29 1.41 -4.52
CA CYS A 95 2.14 0.24 -4.25
C CYS A 95 2.53 0.14 -2.77
N GLN A 96 2.30 -1.01 -2.15
CA GLN A 96 2.73 -1.27 -0.79
C GLN A 96 4.26 -1.36 -0.69
N LEU A 97 4.87 -0.74 0.33
CA LEU A 97 6.22 -1.08 0.77
C LEU A 97 6.19 -2.39 1.57
N SER A 98 6.79 -3.44 1.01
CA SER A 98 6.63 -4.81 1.50
C SER A 98 7.38 -5.06 2.81
N SER A 99 6.63 -5.40 3.86
CA SER A 99 7.16 -5.94 5.11
C SER A 99 7.69 -7.37 4.97
N ASN A 100 7.30 -8.10 3.90
CA ASN A 100 7.82 -9.43 3.62
C ASN A 100 9.28 -9.42 3.17
N ASP A 101 9.72 -8.36 2.47
CA ASP A 101 11.14 -8.21 2.11
C ASP A 101 12.01 -8.08 3.37
N VAL A 102 11.48 -7.47 4.43
CA VAL A 102 12.12 -7.44 5.76
C VAL A 102 12.10 -8.82 6.42
N ARG A 103 10.94 -9.48 6.47
CA ARG A 103 10.78 -10.81 7.08
C ARG A 103 11.69 -11.86 6.43
N LEU A 104 11.80 -11.84 5.11
CA LEU A 104 12.60 -12.75 4.30
C LEU A 104 14.05 -12.29 4.12
N LYS A 105 14.43 -11.16 4.72
CA LYS A 105 15.79 -10.59 4.67
C LYS A 105 16.30 -10.37 3.24
N GLN A 106 15.41 -10.00 2.32
CA GLN A 106 15.75 -9.72 0.92
C GLN A 106 16.83 -8.65 0.81
N GLU A 107 17.72 -8.78 -0.16
CA GLU A 107 18.86 -7.86 -0.32
C GLU A 107 18.40 -6.45 -0.66
N PHE A 108 18.99 -5.44 -0.01
CA PHE A 108 18.66 -4.04 -0.29
C PHE A 108 19.06 -3.64 -1.71
N GLY A 109 20.24 -4.09 -2.18
CA GLY A 109 20.84 -3.59 -3.42
C GLY A 109 21.27 -2.13 -3.30
N VAL A 110 21.38 -1.47 -4.46
CA VAL A 110 21.83 -0.07 -4.58
C VAL A 110 20.88 0.73 -5.44
N ILE A 111 20.77 2.02 -5.15
CA ILE A 111 20.00 2.95 -5.98
C ILE A 111 20.84 3.28 -7.23
N LYS A 112 20.27 3.06 -8.42
CA LYS A 112 20.96 3.29 -9.71
C LYS A 112 20.25 4.37 -10.54
N GLU A 113 20.89 4.86 -11.60
CA GLU A 113 20.20 5.73 -12.59
C GLU A 113 19.37 4.90 -13.58
N SER A 114 19.90 3.76 -14.01
CA SER A 114 19.29 2.82 -14.97
C SER A 114 19.54 1.36 -14.55
N ASP A 115 19.05 0.41 -15.34
CA ASP A 115 19.35 -1.03 -15.20
C ASP A 115 19.07 -1.55 -13.79
N TYR A 116 17.85 -1.27 -13.34
CA TYR A 116 17.36 -1.61 -12.02
C TYR A 116 17.27 -3.12 -11.84
N ASP A 117 18.02 -3.64 -10.87
CA ASP A 117 18.03 -5.06 -10.56
C ASP A 117 16.78 -5.43 -9.75
N THR A 118 15.79 -6.05 -10.43
CA THR A 118 14.53 -6.46 -9.82
C THR A 118 14.68 -7.55 -8.75
N LYS A 119 15.87 -8.15 -8.62
CA LYS A 119 16.21 -9.11 -7.55
C LYS A 119 16.65 -8.43 -6.25
N THR A 120 16.72 -7.10 -6.22
CA THR A 120 17.03 -6.32 -5.02
C THR A 120 15.90 -5.35 -4.68
N ILE A 121 15.80 -4.93 -3.42
CA ILE A 121 14.70 -4.05 -2.99
C ILE A 121 14.76 -2.69 -3.69
N CYS A 122 15.94 -2.06 -3.74
CA CYS A 122 16.14 -0.78 -4.43
C CYS A 122 15.74 -0.90 -5.90
N GLY A 123 16.28 -1.90 -6.62
CA GLY A 123 15.97 -2.07 -8.03
C GLY A 123 14.50 -2.42 -8.29
N ALA A 124 13.85 -3.18 -7.41
CA ALA A 124 12.42 -3.47 -7.53
C ALA A 124 11.54 -2.21 -7.37
N ILE A 125 11.80 -1.36 -6.37
CA ILE A 125 11.09 -0.08 -6.18
C ILE A 125 11.27 0.81 -7.41
N GLN A 126 12.52 0.97 -7.88
CA GLN A 126 12.83 1.79 -9.05
C GLN A 126 12.17 1.27 -10.32
N TYR A 127 12.17 -0.06 -10.51
CA TYR A 127 11.50 -0.70 -11.63
C TYR A 127 9.99 -0.44 -11.62
N ILE A 128 9.32 -0.65 -10.50
CA ILE A 128 7.87 -0.40 -10.37
C ILE A 128 7.53 1.06 -10.71
N ALA A 129 8.30 2.00 -10.16
CA ALA A 129 8.08 3.42 -10.41
C ALA A 129 8.28 3.79 -11.90
N LYS A 130 9.34 3.27 -12.51
CA LYS A 130 9.59 3.46 -13.96
C LYS A 130 8.50 2.79 -14.80
N TYR A 131 8.05 1.59 -14.45
CA TYR A 131 7.01 0.86 -15.17
C TYR A 131 5.67 1.61 -15.13
N ALA A 132 5.28 2.14 -13.97
CA ALA A 132 4.06 2.94 -13.84
C ALA A 132 4.08 4.17 -14.76
N ARG A 133 5.20 4.91 -14.76
CA ARG A 133 5.37 6.11 -15.60
C ARG A 133 5.46 5.77 -17.09
N ASP A 134 6.27 4.80 -17.45
CA ASP A 134 6.68 4.60 -18.83
C ASP A 134 5.75 3.64 -19.59
N VAL A 135 5.15 2.67 -18.88
CA VAL A 135 4.28 1.64 -19.48
C VAL A 135 2.80 1.92 -19.17
N LEU A 136 2.44 2.07 -17.89
CA LEU A 136 1.05 2.33 -17.51
C LEU A 136 0.61 3.80 -17.73
N LYS A 137 1.58 4.70 -17.92
CA LYS A 137 1.36 6.15 -18.11
C LYS A 137 0.56 6.79 -16.97
N CYS A 138 0.80 6.35 -15.73
CA CYS A 138 0.12 6.86 -14.54
C CYS A 138 1.13 7.24 -13.43
N PRO A 139 0.76 8.16 -12.52
CA PRO A 139 1.54 8.41 -11.32
C PRO A 139 1.61 7.15 -10.43
N VAL A 140 2.68 7.06 -9.64
CA VAL A 140 2.85 6.04 -8.62
C VAL A 140 2.89 6.67 -7.23
N ILE A 141 2.26 6.02 -6.27
CA ILE A 141 2.27 6.38 -4.86
C ILE A 141 2.64 5.13 -4.08
N PHE A 142 3.76 5.16 -3.36
CA PHE A 142 4.05 4.10 -2.40
C PHE A 142 3.38 4.38 -1.06
N TYR A 143 3.05 3.33 -0.31
CA TYR A 143 2.57 3.48 1.07
C TYR A 143 3.25 2.48 2.01
N THR A 144 3.59 2.95 3.20
CA THR A 144 4.25 2.14 4.23
C THR A 144 3.21 1.47 5.13
N CYS A 145 3.60 0.48 5.93
CA CYS A 145 2.75 0.01 7.03
C CYS A 145 2.76 1.06 8.16
N PRO A 146 1.79 1.04 9.10
CA PRO A 146 1.91 1.76 10.36
C PRO A 146 3.22 1.43 11.09
N TYR A 147 3.59 2.21 12.10
CA TYR A 147 4.81 1.96 12.85
C TYR A 147 4.78 0.58 13.53
N PHE A 148 5.87 -0.16 13.38
CA PHE A 148 6.18 -1.36 14.16
C PHE A 148 7.70 -1.44 14.33
N ASP A 149 8.15 -1.84 15.51
CA ASP A 149 9.56 -1.76 15.88
C ASP A 149 10.44 -2.80 15.16
N LYS A 150 10.86 -2.45 13.94
CA LYS A 150 11.79 -3.23 13.11
C LYS A 150 12.76 -2.29 12.39
N GLU A 151 13.99 -2.26 12.87
CA GLU A 151 15.10 -1.48 12.30
C GLU A 151 15.26 -1.69 10.78
N ARG A 152 15.14 -2.94 10.31
CA ARG A 152 15.24 -3.24 8.87
C ARG A 152 14.09 -2.61 8.06
N TYR A 153 12.89 -2.51 8.63
CA TYR A 153 11.77 -1.81 7.97
C TYR A 153 11.98 -0.30 8.01
N GLN A 154 12.47 0.27 9.11
CA GLN A 154 12.87 1.68 9.16
C GLN A 154 13.88 2.03 8.06
N LYS A 155 14.92 1.20 7.89
CA LYS A 155 15.90 1.36 6.80
C LYS A 155 15.23 1.28 5.42
N LEU A 156 14.28 0.37 5.25
CA LEU A 156 13.52 0.24 4.01
C LEU A 156 12.66 1.49 3.72
N VAL A 157 12.02 2.07 4.73
CA VAL A 157 11.26 3.34 4.61
C VAL A 157 12.19 4.50 4.25
N SER A 158 13.39 4.58 4.84
CA SER A 158 14.38 5.60 4.47
C SER A 158 14.80 5.49 3.01
N ILE A 159 15.10 4.27 2.54
CA ILE A 159 15.48 4.00 1.15
C ILE A 159 14.33 4.37 0.20
N LEU A 160 13.08 4.02 0.56
CA LEU A 160 11.92 4.38 -0.24
C LEU A 160 11.83 5.90 -0.44
N ASN A 161 12.01 6.69 0.61
CA ASN A 161 11.94 8.15 0.55
C ASN A 161 13.10 8.76 -0.27
N GLU A 162 14.30 8.18 -0.20
CA GLU A 162 15.43 8.58 -1.06
C GLU A 162 15.12 8.34 -2.54
N ILE A 163 14.63 7.15 -2.87
CA ILE A 163 14.23 6.79 -4.24
C ILE A 163 13.06 7.68 -4.71
N ALA A 164 12.08 7.95 -3.84
CA ALA A 164 10.94 8.81 -4.13
C ALA A 164 11.37 10.21 -4.54
N THR A 165 12.34 10.79 -3.82
CA THR A 165 12.91 12.10 -4.14
C THR A 165 13.61 12.08 -5.49
N LYS A 166 14.47 11.07 -5.73
CA LYS A 166 15.24 10.94 -6.97
C LYS A 166 14.36 10.74 -8.20
N MET A 167 13.31 9.92 -8.07
CA MET A 167 12.43 9.54 -9.19
C MET A 167 11.14 10.35 -9.25
N GLN A 168 10.94 11.29 -8.32
CA GLN A 168 9.81 12.20 -8.23
C GLN A 168 8.44 11.50 -8.14
N PHE A 169 8.32 10.54 -7.22
CA PHE A 169 7.03 9.93 -6.87
C PHE A 169 6.64 10.24 -5.41
N SER A 170 5.38 9.97 -5.07
CA SER A 170 4.85 10.26 -3.73
C SER A 170 4.87 9.05 -2.80
N VAL A 171 5.00 9.30 -1.50
CA VAL A 171 4.95 8.29 -0.44
C VAL A 171 3.91 8.69 0.61
N ILE A 172 3.00 7.78 0.95
CA ILE A 172 2.16 7.86 2.14
C ILE A 172 2.94 7.18 3.27
N ASP A 173 3.69 7.97 4.02
CA ASP A 173 4.60 7.49 5.06
C ASP A 173 3.89 7.36 6.43
N MET A 174 3.02 6.35 6.51
CA MET A 174 2.35 5.97 7.77
C MET A 174 3.35 5.58 8.86
N TYR A 175 4.49 4.99 8.50
CA TYR A 175 5.50 4.52 9.47
C TYR A 175 6.11 5.66 10.28
N ASN A 176 6.44 6.79 9.65
CA ASN A 176 7.07 7.93 10.33
C ASN A 176 6.06 8.98 10.86
N ASP A 177 4.78 8.88 10.53
CA ASP A 177 3.76 9.84 10.97
C ASP A 177 3.41 9.63 12.45
N LYS A 178 3.95 10.49 13.32
CA LYS A 178 3.73 10.43 14.77
C LYS A 178 2.26 10.63 15.15
N ASN A 179 1.52 11.48 14.45
CA ASN A 179 0.12 11.75 14.77
C ASN A 179 -0.75 10.56 14.41
N PHE A 180 -0.50 9.97 13.24
CA PHE A 180 -1.17 8.75 12.79
C PHE A 180 -0.95 7.58 13.77
N ASN A 181 0.28 7.40 14.26
CA ASN A 181 0.63 6.32 15.18
C ASN A 181 0.31 6.62 16.66
N ASN A 182 -0.17 7.83 16.99
CA ASN A 182 -0.52 8.21 18.35
C ASN A 182 -1.92 7.70 18.75
N ILE A 183 -2.04 6.38 18.89
CA ILE A 183 -3.25 5.70 19.35
C ILE A 183 -2.99 4.98 20.67
N SER A 184 -4.02 4.80 21.49
CA SER A 184 -3.89 4.08 22.77
C SER A 184 -3.60 2.59 22.54
N ALA A 185 -3.05 1.91 23.55
CA ALA A 185 -2.78 0.47 23.48
C ALA A 185 -4.06 -0.35 23.25
N GLU A 186 -5.18 0.06 23.85
CA GLU A 186 -6.49 -0.56 23.69
C GLU A 186 -7.00 -0.38 22.26
N THR A 187 -6.81 0.81 21.69
CA THR A 187 -7.18 1.12 20.29
C THR A 187 -6.32 0.30 19.33
N TYR A 188 -5.01 0.23 19.59
CA TYR A 188 -4.08 -0.59 18.81
C TYR A 188 -4.49 -2.07 18.83
N ALA A 189 -4.83 -2.62 20.01
CA ALA A 189 -5.28 -4.01 20.15
C ALA A 189 -6.62 -4.29 19.44
N LEU A 190 -7.48 -3.28 19.26
CA LEU A 190 -8.68 -3.38 18.45
C LEU A 190 -8.37 -3.37 16.95
N TYR A 191 -7.42 -2.52 16.54
CA TYR A 191 -7.13 -2.23 15.13
C TYR A 191 -6.13 -3.16 14.48
N MET A 192 -5.27 -3.83 15.25
CA MET A 192 -4.18 -4.66 14.72
C MET A 192 -4.30 -6.09 15.24
N ALA A 193 -4.28 -7.06 14.32
CA ALA A 193 -4.24 -8.48 14.64
C ALA A 193 -2.82 -8.94 15.04
N ASP A 194 -1.82 -8.30 14.46
CA ASP A 194 -0.39 -8.45 14.73
C ASP A 194 0.32 -7.14 14.34
N PRO A 195 1.65 -7.01 14.51
CA PRO A 195 2.35 -5.76 14.21
C PRO A 195 2.25 -5.26 12.76
N VAL A 196 1.78 -6.07 11.81
CA VAL A 196 1.68 -5.73 10.39
C VAL A 196 0.23 -5.69 9.91
N HIS A 197 -0.65 -6.59 10.35
CA HIS A 197 -1.96 -6.79 9.76
C HIS A 197 -3.10 -6.12 10.57
N PRO A 198 -3.82 -5.15 9.98
CA PRO A 198 -5.01 -4.57 10.57
C PRO A 198 -6.21 -5.53 10.57
N THR A 199 -7.10 -5.33 11.53
CA THR A 199 -8.46 -5.89 11.57
C THR A 199 -9.39 -5.08 10.66
N LYS A 200 -10.65 -5.53 10.48
CA LYS A 200 -11.68 -4.74 9.77
C LYS A 200 -11.82 -3.34 10.37
N ALA A 201 -11.86 -3.24 11.70
CA ALA A 201 -11.92 -1.97 12.43
C ALA A 201 -10.69 -1.09 12.15
N GLY A 202 -9.49 -1.67 12.16
CA GLY A 202 -8.26 -0.92 11.86
C GLY A 202 -8.25 -0.35 10.45
N TYR A 203 -8.66 -1.13 9.46
CA TYR A 203 -8.81 -0.61 8.10
C TYR A 203 -9.86 0.51 8.04
N TYR A 204 -11.04 0.31 8.66
CA TYR A 204 -12.18 1.21 8.48
C TYR A 204 -12.04 2.55 9.21
N TYR A 205 -11.63 2.51 10.49
CA TYR A 205 -11.59 3.70 11.36
C TYR A 205 -10.25 4.42 11.37
N TRP A 206 -9.16 3.72 11.06
CA TRP A 206 -7.82 4.28 11.21
C TRP A 206 -7.11 4.47 9.87
N LEU A 207 -6.92 3.40 9.08
CA LEU A 207 -6.12 3.47 7.86
C LEU A 207 -6.84 4.19 6.72
N THR A 208 -8.09 3.80 6.41
CA THR A 208 -8.80 4.33 5.23
C THR A 208 -8.96 5.85 5.31
N PRO A 209 -9.46 6.44 6.42
CA PRO A 209 -9.60 7.90 6.51
C PRO A 209 -8.25 8.62 6.38
N TYR A 210 -7.19 8.07 6.98
CA TYR A 210 -5.85 8.64 6.89
C TYR A 210 -5.32 8.60 5.44
N ILE A 211 -5.39 7.44 4.80
CA ILE A 211 -4.99 7.26 3.40
C ILE A 211 -5.78 8.27 2.54
N GLU A 212 -7.12 8.29 2.61
CA GLU A 212 -7.97 9.27 1.90
C GLU A 212 -7.51 10.73 2.10
N SER A 213 -7.23 11.13 3.36
CA SER A 213 -6.77 12.50 3.66
C SER A 213 -5.41 12.86 3.04
N THR A 214 -4.52 11.88 2.83
CA THR A 214 -3.16 12.10 2.33
C THR A 214 -3.11 12.14 0.81
N TYR A 215 -3.87 11.27 0.11
CA TYR A 215 -3.79 11.16 -1.35
C TYR A 215 -4.89 11.91 -2.12
N LEU A 216 -6.04 12.27 -1.51
CA LEU A 216 -7.02 13.15 -2.18
C LEU A 216 -6.40 14.48 -2.64
N PRO A 217 -5.59 15.18 -1.80
CA PRO A 217 -4.89 16.39 -2.24
C PRO A 217 -3.89 16.16 -3.38
N PHE A 218 -3.31 14.96 -3.50
CA PHE A 218 -2.42 14.61 -4.60
C PHE A 218 -3.15 14.61 -5.94
N PHE A 219 -4.33 14.00 -6.02
CA PHE A 219 -5.14 14.02 -7.24
C PHE A 219 -5.66 15.42 -7.60
N THR A 220 -5.89 16.28 -6.61
CA THR A 220 -6.24 17.69 -6.87
C THR A 220 -5.08 18.44 -7.53
N LYS A 221 -3.82 18.13 -7.18
CA LYS A 221 -2.64 18.78 -7.76
C LYS A 221 -2.34 18.34 -9.19
N LEU A 222 -2.66 17.11 -9.56
CA LEU A 222 -2.41 16.57 -10.91
C LEU A 222 -3.34 17.12 -12.01
N ILE A 223 -4.39 17.84 -11.63
CA ILE A 223 -5.40 18.39 -12.57
C ILE A 223 -5.14 19.88 -12.87
N ARG A 224 -4.11 20.48 -12.25
CA ARG A 224 -3.62 21.82 -12.57
C ARG A 224 -2.44 21.73 -13.52
#